data_AF-A0A4S8QUR1-F1
#
_entry.id   AF-A0A4S8QUR1-F1
#
_cell.length_a   1.000
_cell.length_b   1.000
_cell.length_c   1.000
_cell.angle_alpha   90.00
_cell.angle_beta   90.00
_cell.angle_gamma   90.00
#
_symmetry.space_group_name_H-M   'P 1'
#
loop_
_entity.id
_entity.type
_entity.pdbx_description
1 polymer ?
#
loop_
_entity_poly.entity_id
_entity_poly.type
_entity_poly.pdbx_seq_one_letter_code
_entity_poly.pdbx_strand_id
1 'polypeptide(L)' 'MALSQSITMDRSFSHRIATRQALVYLRYAQAKTIAIAEAVLRGQFPINEWRQAYWLELGAETACIALHRGFGDHYH' A
#
# COMPACT_ATOMS: atom_id res chain seq x y z
N MET A 1 8.38 26.26 -24.51
CA MET A 1 9.10 25.25 -23.69
C MET A 1 8.70 25.23 -22.20
N ALA A 2 7.62 25.89 -21.76
CA ALA A 2 7.23 25.93 -20.33
C ALA A 2 6.20 24.86 -19.89
N LEU A 3 5.40 24.32 -20.80
CA LEU A 3 4.34 23.36 -20.47
C LEU A 3 4.88 22.00 -19.99
N SER A 4 6.00 21.54 -20.59
CA SER A 4 6.64 20.26 -20.25
C SER A 4 7.12 20.17 -18.79
N GLN A 5 7.66 21.28 -18.25
CA GLN A 5 8.17 21.35 -16.87
C GLN A 5 7.05 21.39 -15.83
N SER A 6 5.92 22.05 -16.14
CA SER A 6 4.77 22.10 -15.21
C SER A 6 4.11 20.73 -15.04
N ILE A 7 3.97 19.96 -16.13
CA ILE A 7 3.36 18.62 -16.13
C ILE A 7 4.24 17.60 -15.39
N THR A 8 5.57 17.72 -15.49
CA THR A 8 6.51 16.84 -14.77
C THR A 8 6.54 17.15 -13.28
N MET A 9 6.48 18.42 -12.87
CA MET A 9 6.40 18.79 -11.45
C MET A 9 5.12 18.24 -10.78
N ASP A 10 3.97 18.39 -11.44
CA ASP A 10 2.67 17.96 -10.90
C ASP A 10 2.58 16.43 -10.74
N ARG A 11 3.11 15.67 -11.72
CA ARG A 11 3.24 14.21 -11.62
C ARG A 11 4.16 13.78 -10.48
N SER A 12 5.28 14.46 -10.28
CA SER A 12 6.24 14.14 -9.20
C SER A 12 5.66 14.39 -7.80
N PHE A 13 4.80 15.40 -7.66
CA PHE A 13 4.14 15.75 -6.41
C PHE A 13 2.99 14.79 -6.10
N SER A 14 2.15 14.52 -7.10
CA SER A 14 1.06 13.54 -7.01
C SER A 14 1.58 12.14 -6.69
N HIS A 15 2.68 11.73 -7.32
CA HIS A 15 3.34 10.45 -7.03
C HIS A 15 3.85 10.37 -5.59
N ARG A 16 4.52 11.41 -5.09
CA ARG A 16 5.00 11.47 -3.70
C ARG A 16 3.86 11.37 -2.68
N ILE A 17 2.73 12.03 -2.94
CA ILE A 17 1.54 11.93 -2.09
C ILE A 17 0.97 10.51 -2.13
N ALA A 18 0.83 9.92 -3.31
CA ALA A 18 0.33 8.56 -3.49
C ALA A 18 1.21 7.53 -2.78
N THR A 19 2.54 7.60 -2.93
CA THR A 19 3.49 6.74 -2.22
C THR A 19 3.36 6.89 -0.70
N ARG A 20 3.25 8.12 -0.20
CA ARG A 20 3.10 8.38 1.24
C ARG A 20 1.80 7.81 1.79
N GLN A 21 0.69 7.97 1.07
CA GLN A 21 -0.60 7.42 1.47
C GLN A 21 -0.57 5.88 1.45
N ALA A 22 0.02 5.27 0.41
CA ALA A 22 0.16 3.81 0.33
C ALA A 22 0.98 3.25 1.51
N LEU A 23 2.05 3.93 1.91
CA LEU A 23 2.83 3.54 3.11
C LEU A 23 2.00 3.62 4.40
N VAL A 24 1.15 4.64 4.54
CA VAL A 24 0.25 4.76 5.71
C VAL A 24 -0.77 3.63 5.71
N TYR A 25 -1.37 3.32 4.55
CA TYR A 25 -2.32 2.21 4.42
C TYR A 25 -1.67 0.86 4.69
N LEU A 26 -0.44 0.62 4.23
CA LEU A 26 0.30 -0.61 4.51
C LEU A 26 0.53 -0.78 6.01
N ARG A 27 1.02 0.26 6.70
CA ARG A 27 1.22 0.22 8.16
C ARG A 27 -0.08 -0.04 8.91
N TYR A 28 -1.18 0.57 8.48
CA TYR A 28 -2.50 0.33 9.06
C TYR A 28 -2.95 -1.12 8.84
N ALA A 29 -2.78 -1.66 7.64
CA ALA A 29 -3.13 -3.03 7.32
C ALA A 29 -2.31 -4.03 8.15
N GLN A 30 -1.00 -3.83 8.27
CA GLN A 30 -0.11 -4.63 9.12
C GLN A 30 -0.58 -4.64 10.58
N ALA A 31 -0.84 -3.46 11.16
CA ALA A 31 -1.32 -3.36 12.53
C ALA A 31 -2.67 -4.09 12.72
N LYS A 32 -3.57 -3.97 11.74
CA LYS A 32 -4.86 -4.66 11.74
C LYS A 32 -4.70 -6.19 11.66
N THR A 33 -3.84 -6.69 10.79
CA THR A 33 -3.56 -8.14 10.68
C THR A 33 -3.03 -8.69 11.99
N ILE A 34 -2.09 -8.00 12.65
CA ILE A 34 -1.54 -8.41 13.95
C ILE A 34 -2.65 -8.45 15.00
N ALA A 35 -3.46 -7.40 15.12
CA ALA A 35 -4.56 -7.35 16.08
C ALA A 35 -5.59 -8.48 15.86
N ILE A 36 -5.92 -8.78 14.61
CA ILE A 36 -6.84 -9.88 14.28
C ILE A 36 -6.18 -11.24 14.54
N ALA A 37 -4.88 -11.40 14.26
CA ALA A 37 -4.15 -12.62 14.60
C ALA A 37 -4.21 -12.90 16.11
N GLU A 38 -3.97 -11.88 16.94
CA GLU A 38 -4.10 -12.01 18.40
C GLU A 38 -5.53 -12.39 18.83
N ALA A 39 -6.55 -11.77 18.22
CA ALA A 39 -7.94 -12.08 18.51
C ALA A 39 -8.33 -13.51 18.09
N VAL A 40 -7.81 -14.01 16.96
CA VAL A 40 -7.98 -15.41 16.53
C VAL A 40 -7.31 -16.38 17.51
N LEU A 41 -6.08 -16.08 17.94
CA LEU A 41 -5.37 -16.90 18.94
C LEU A 41 -6.09 -16.94 20.29
N ARG A 42 -6.83 -15.89 20.63
CA ARG A 42 -7.69 -15.82 21.82
C ARG A 42 -9.07 -16.46 21.61
N GLY A 43 -9.37 -16.98 20.42
CA GLY A 43 -10.67 -17.57 20.07
C GLY A 43 -11.81 -16.56 19.93
N GLN A 44 -11.51 -15.27 19.82
CA GLN A 44 -12.50 -14.19 19.71
C GLN A 44 -13.03 -14.05 18.28
N PHE A 45 -12.19 -14.39 17.29
CA PHE A 45 -12.54 -14.39 15.88
C PHE A 45 -12.21 -15.73 15.21
N PRO A 46 -12.95 -16.11 14.15
CA PRO A 46 -12.60 -17.27 13.34
C PRO A 46 -11.37 -16.98 12.48
N ILE A 47 -10.63 -18.04 12.11
CA ILE A 47 -9.43 -17.95 11.27
C ILE A 47 -9.67 -17.26 9.90
N ASN A 48 -10.91 -17.25 9.43
CA ASN A 48 -11.29 -16.57 8.19
C ASN A 48 -11.13 -15.03 8.28
N GLU A 49 -11.33 -14.43 9.47
CA GLU A 49 -11.11 -12.99 9.67
C GLU A 49 -9.64 -12.63 9.50
N TRP A 50 -8.74 -13.45 10.06
CA TRP A 50 -7.30 -13.27 9.86
C TRP A 50 -6.92 -13.42 8.39
N ARG A 51 -7.49 -14.39 7.69
CA ARG A 51 -7.25 -14.58 6.25
C ARG A 51 -7.67 -13.35 5.43
N GLN A 52 -8.82 -12.77 5.73
CA GLN A 52 -9.28 -11.54 5.06
C GLN A 52 -8.35 -10.36 5.34
N ALA A 53 -7.92 -10.19 6.59
CA ALA A 53 -6.97 -9.14 6.97
C ALA A 53 -5.63 -9.28 6.25
N TYR A 54 -5.12 -10.51 6.17
CA TYR A 54 -3.87 -10.83 5.47
C TYR A 54 -3.94 -10.50 3.97
N TRP A 55 -5.05 -10.80 3.30
CA TRP A 55 -5.22 -10.41 1.89
C TRP A 55 -5.23 -8.89 1.67
N LEU A 56 -5.79 -8.13 2.62
CA LEU A 56 -5.76 -6.66 2.56
C LEU A 56 -4.34 -6.12 2.74
N GLU A 57 -3.57 -6.69 3.66
CA GLU A 57 -2.16 -6.34 3.86
C GLU A 57 -1.32 -6.62 2.60
N LEU A 58 -1.48 -7.80 2.01
CA LEU A 58 -0.78 -8.17 0.77
C LEU A 58 -1.14 -7.21 -0.38
N GLY A 59 -2.42 -6.84 -0.50
CA GLY A 59 -2.88 -5.86 -1.49
C GLY A 59 -2.24 -4.47 -1.27
N ALA A 60 -2.16 -4.01 -0.03
CA ALA A 60 -1.53 -2.73 0.32
C ALA A 60 -0.02 -2.75 0.04
N GLU A 61 0.66 -3.87 0.33
CA GLU A 61 2.08 -4.04 0.04
C GLU A 61 2.35 -4.01 -1.47
N THR A 62 1.53 -4.74 -2.24
CA THR A 62 1.60 -4.76 -3.71
C THR A 62 1.39 -3.37 -4.30
N ALA A 63 0.41 -2.62 -3.80
CA ALA A 63 0.17 -1.23 -4.22
C ALA A 63 1.37 -0.33 -3.90
N CYS A 64 1.98 -0.49 -2.72
CA CYS A 64 3.17 0.27 -2.34
C CYS A 64 4.36 -0.05 -3.26
N ILE A 65 4.58 -1.33 -3.58
CA ILE A 65 5.65 -1.76 -4.50
C ILE A 65 5.40 -1.20 -5.90
N ALA A 66 4.17 -1.28 -6.41
CA ALA A 66 3.82 -0.78 -7.73
C ALA A 66 4.02 0.75 -7.84
N LEU A 67 3.65 1.49 -6.80
CA LEU A 67 3.91 2.93 -6.72
C LEU A 67 5.41 3.25 -6.53
N HIS A 68 6.19 2.39 -5.88
CA HIS A 68 7.61 2.66 -5.68
C HIS A 68 8.47 2.31 -6.90
N ARG A 69 8.13 1.23 -7.61
CA ARG A 69 8.85 0.77 -8.81
C ARG A 69 8.37 1.41 -10.10
N GLY A 70 7.21 2.08 -10.08
CA GLY A 70 6.48 2.46 -11.28
C GLY A 70 5.89 1.23 -11.96
N PHE A 71 4.70 1.35 -12.53
CA PHE A 71 4.18 0.32 -13.43
C PHE A 71 5.03 0.34 -14.72
N GLY A 72 6.08 -0.48 -14.75
CA GLY A 72 6.80 -0.92 -15.95
C GLY A 72 7.44 0.17 -16.81
N ASP A 73 8.53 0.80 -16.35
CA ASP A 73 9.29 1.71 -17.23
C ASP A 73 10.81 1.80 -16.99
N HIS A 74 11.48 0.69 -16.64
CA HIS A 74 12.95 0.63 -16.59
C HIS A 74 13.53 -0.62 -17.27
N TYR A 75 13.10 -0.88 -18.50
CA TYR A 75 13.90 -1.62 -19.49
C TYR A 75 14.15 -0.70 -20.69
N HIS A 76 15.12 0.20 -20.57
CA HIS A 76 15.85 0.78 -21.70
C HIS A 76 17.21 1.28 -21.22
#